data_AF-A0A1I4TA80-F1
#
_entry.id   AF-A0A1I4TA80-F1
#
_cell.length_a   1.000
_cell.length_b   1.000
_cell.length_c   1.000
_cell.angle_alpha   90.00
_cell.angle_beta   90.00
_cell.angle_gamma   90.00
#
_symmetry.space_group_name_H-M   'P 1'
#
loop_
_entity.id
_entity.type
_entity.pdbx_description
1 polymer ?
#
loop_
_entity_poly.entity_id
_entity_poly.type
_entity_poly.pdbx_seq_one_letter_code
_entity_poly.pdbx_strand_id
1 'polypeptide(L)'
;MKKERKTGIINTLFSVIILFYFTCLVSISYLNINLTKIEGAFVELFTIPLMILSVSLYCYNFYKMYKEGWKLKSYYFISIIILTLVLILLILASVYNI
;
A
#
# COMPACT_ATOMS: atom_id res chain seq x y z
N MET A 1 25.82 3.33 0.50
CA MET A 1 25.31 1.96 0.25
C MET A 1 24.53 1.33 1.41
N LYS A 2 25.08 1.09 2.62
CA LYS A 2 24.33 0.40 3.71
C LYS A 2 23.05 1.11 4.17
N LYS A 3 23.02 2.44 4.21
CA LYS A 3 21.86 3.24 4.64
C LYS A 3 20.69 3.16 3.64
N GLU A 4 20.97 3.26 2.34
CA GLU A 4 19.95 3.16 1.29
C GLU A 4 19.33 1.76 1.20
N ARG A 5 20.14 0.72 1.40
CA ARG A 5 19.62 -0.66 1.49
C ARG A 5 18.63 -0.84 2.64
N LYS A 6 18.90 -0.24 3.82
CA LYS A 6 17.97 -0.26 4.95
C LYS A 6 16.66 0.48 4.63
N THR A 7 16.74 1.65 3.99
CA THR A 7 15.55 2.41 3.58
C THR A 7 14.70 1.63 2.57
N GLY A 8 15.31 0.97 1.59
CA GLY A 8 14.57 0.14 0.63
C GLY A 8 13.82 -1.02 1.29
N ILE A 9 14.44 -1.70 2.26
CA ILE A 9 13.80 -2.78 3.03
C ILE A 9 12.60 -2.26 3.83
N ILE A 10 12.78 -1.13 4.54
CA ILE A 10 11.71 -0.50 5.33
C ILE A 10 10.53 -0.12 4.43
N ASN A 11 10.79 0.48 3.27
CA ASN A 11 9.73 0.84 2.33
C ASN A 11 8.98 -0.37 1.79
N THR A 12 9.69 -1.48 1.54
CA THR A 12 9.07 -2.73 1.10
C THR A 12 8.17 -3.28 2.20
N LEU A 13 8.63 -3.28 3.45
CA LEU A 13 7.82 -3.72 4.60
C LEU A 13 6.55 -2.87 4.76
N PHE A 14 6.66 -1.55 4.70
CA PHE A 14 5.48 -0.67 4.74
C PHE A 14 4.52 -0.95 3.59
N SER A 15 5.04 -1.17 2.37
CA SER A 15 4.22 -1.50 1.20
C SER A 15 3.44 -2.82 1.40
N VAL A 16 4.08 -3.84 1.99
CA VAL A 16 3.42 -5.12 2.32
C VAL A 16 2.35 -4.93 3.39
N ILE A 17 2.61 -4.16 4.43
CA ILE A 17 1.62 -3.86 5.49
C ILE A 17 0.40 -3.14 4.91
N ILE A 18 0.62 -2.16 4.04
CA ILE A 18 -0.45 -1.43 3.34
C ILE A 18 -1.28 -2.40 2.48
N LEU A 19 -0.62 -3.29 1.73
CA LEU A 19 -1.33 -4.30 0.93
C LEU A 19 -2.18 -5.21 1.81
N PHE A 20 -1.63 -5.71 2.91
CA PHE A 20 -2.36 -6.55 3.84
C PHE A 20 -3.57 -5.83 4.43
N TYR A 21 -3.41 -4.58 4.86
CA TYR A 21 -4.49 -3.75 5.38
C TYR A 21 -5.65 -3.60 4.39
N PHE A 22 -5.36 -3.17 3.16
CA PHE A 22 -6.41 -2.95 2.16
C PHE A 22 -7.04 -4.26 1.69
N THR A 23 -6.28 -5.36 1.63
CA THR A 23 -6.84 -6.68 1.32
C THR A 23 -7.83 -7.13 2.39
N CYS A 24 -7.49 -6.95 3.68
CA CYS A 24 -8.41 -7.22 4.80
C CYS A 24 -9.66 -6.34 4.73
N LEU A 25 -9.50 -5.04 4.45
CA LEU A 25 -10.61 -4.11 4.32
C LEU A 25 -11.59 -4.53 3.22
N VAL A 26 -11.07 -4.83 2.03
CA VAL A 26 -11.89 -5.32 0.91
C VAL A 26 -12.54 -6.68 1.24
N SER A 27 -11.83 -7.56 1.94
CA SER A 27 -12.39 -8.87 2.34
C SER A 27 -13.53 -8.73 3.35
N ILE A 28 -13.41 -7.84 4.33
CA ILE A 28 -14.46 -7.53 5.31
C ILE A 28 -15.72 -7.06 4.58
N SER A 29 -15.54 -6.17 3.61
CA SER A 29 -16.64 -5.64 2.80
C SER A 29 -17.28 -6.70 1.92
N TYR A 30 -16.47 -7.50 1.21
CA TYR A 30 -16.96 -8.59 0.35
C TYR A 30 -17.73 -9.66 1.13
N LEU A 31 -17.29 -9.99 2.34
CA LEU A 31 -17.95 -10.95 3.22
C LEU A 31 -19.15 -10.36 3.99
N ASN A 32 -19.49 -9.07 3.78
CA ASN A 32 -20.52 -8.34 4.50
C ASN A 32 -20.40 -8.47 6.03
N ILE A 33 -19.17 -8.42 6.54
CA ILE A 33 -18.91 -8.50 7.98
C ILE A 33 -19.32 -7.16 8.59
N ASN A 34 -20.38 -7.18 9.39
CA ASN A 34 -20.83 -6.01 10.13
C ASN A 34 -19.81 -5.65 11.22
N LEU A 35 -19.03 -4.61 10.96
CA LEU A 35 -18.19 -3.99 11.97
C LEU A 35 -19.05 -3.28 13.03
N THR A 36 -18.60 -3.30 14.27
CA THR A 36 -19.19 -2.44 15.30
C THR A 36 -18.94 -0.97 14.96
N LYS A 37 -19.78 -0.06 15.49
CA LYS A 37 -19.64 1.39 15.24
C LYS A 37 -18.24 1.93 15.57
N ILE A 38 -17.59 1.35 16.58
CA ILE A 38 -16.24 1.74 17.01
C ILE A 38 -15.20 1.25 16.02
N GLU A 39 -15.28 -0.01 15.57
CA GLU A 39 -14.35 -0.58 14.59
C GLU A 39 -14.45 0.13 13.24
N GLY A 40 -15.67 0.43 12.78
CA GLY A 40 -15.90 1.21 11.55
C GLY A 40 -15.25 2.60 11.62
N ALA A 41 -15.40 3.30 12.74
CA ALA A 41 -14.78 4.61 12.94
C ALA A 41 -13.24 4.54 12.90
N PHE A 42 -12.63 3.50 13.49
CA PHE A 42 -11.19 3.29 13.39
C PHE A 42 -10.76 3.00 11.95
N VAL A 43 -11.51 2.16 11.24
CA VAL A 43 -11.22 1.84 9.84
C VAL A 43 -11.21 3.10 8.98
N GLU A 44 -12.22 3.96 9.07
CA GLU A 44 -12.27 5.22 8.34
C GLU A 44 -11.11 6.16 8.69
N LEU A 45 -10.81 6.27 9.99
CA LEU A 45 -9.73 7.12 10.50
C LEU A 45 -8.35 6.69 9.97
N PHE A 46 -8.09 5.39 9.85
CA PHE A 46 -6.82 4.88 9.33
C PHE A 46 -6.77 4.79 7.80
N THR A 47 -7.90 4.59 7.15
CA THR A 47 -7.97 4.38 5.70
C THR A 47 -7.49 5.60 4.92
N ILE A 48 -7.93 6.81 5.28
CA ILE A 48 -7.54 8.04 4.56
C ILE A 48 -6.03 8.31 4.68
N PRO A 49 -5.41 8.33 5.89
CA PRO A 49 -3.97 8.47 6.02
C PRO A 49 -3.17 7.40 5.28
N LEU A 50 -3.63 6.14 5.31
CA LEU A 50 -2.94 5.04 4.62
C LEU A 50 -3.01 5.17 3.10
N MET A 51 -4.12 5.67 2.55
CA MET A 51 -4.19 6.00 1.11
C MET A 51 -3.17 7.08 0.75
N ILE A 52 -3.10 8.18 1.50
CA ILE A 52 -2.13 9.27 1.25
C ILE A 52 -0.69 8.74 1.37
N LEU A 53 -0.42 7.91 2.37
CA LEU A 53 0.89 7.29 2.58
C LEU A 53 1.26 6.36 1.43
N SER A 54 0.32 5.58 0.90
CA SER A 54 0.55 4.66 -0.22
C SER A 54 0.99 5.40 -1.49
N VAL A 55 0.32 6.51 -1.82
CA VAL A 55 0.66 7.37 -2.97
C VAL A 55 2.01 8.05 -2.75
N SER A 56 2.27 8.54 -1.53
CA SER A 56 3.54 9.18 -1.18
C SER A 56 4.72 8.20 -1.29
N LEU A 57 4.56 6.98 -0.78
CA LEU A 57 5.56 5.92 -0.91
C LEU A 57 5.76 5.50 -2.36
N TYR A 58 4.70 5.45 -3.16
CA TYR A 58 4.77 5.14 -4.59
C TYR A 58 5.68 6.15 -5.30
N CYS A 59 5.40 7.44 -5.15
CA CYS A 59 6.20 8.52 -5.74
C CYS A 59 7.65 8.49 -5.25
N TYR A 60 7.88 8.27 -3.95
CA TYR A 60 9.22 8.18 -3.38
C TYR A 60 10.02 7.00 -3.98
N ASN A 61 9.42 5.82 -4.04
CA ASN A 61 10.07 4.62 -4.58
C ASN A 61 10.35 4.79 -6.08
N PHE A 62 9.44 5.42 -6.82
CA PHE A 62 9.63 5.73 -8.24
C PHE A 62 10.81 6.66 -8.47
N TYR A 63 10.91 7.74 -7.69
CA TYR A 63 12.04 8.66 -7.72
C TYR A 63 13.38 7.98 -7.39
N LYS A 64 13.40 7.12 -6.36
CA LYS A 64 14.60 6.36 -5.98
C LYS A 64 15.01 5.37 -7.07
N MET A 65 14.05 4.68 -7.68
CA MET A 65 14.31 3.75 -8.77
C MET A 65 14.87 4.47 -10.01
N TYR A 66 14.36 5.66 -10.34
CA TYR A 66 14.91 6.50 -11.39
C TYR A 66 16.38 6.84 -11.13
N LYS A 67 16.71 7.25 -9.89
CA LYS A 67 18.09 7.53 -9.48
C LYS A 67 19.02 6.30 -9.52
N GLU A 68 18.48 5.11 -9.30
CA GLU A 68 19.25 3.85 -9.36
C GLU A 68 19.44 3.32 -10.79
N GLY A 69 18.92 4.00 -11.81
CA GLY A 69 19.00 3.58 -13.20
C GLY A 69 18.09 2.41 -13.53
N TRP A 70 16.88 2.37 -12.96
CA TRP A 70 15.83 1.41 -13.32
C TRP A 70 16.20 -0.07 -13.11
N LYS A 71 16.93 -0.37 -12.02
CA LYS A 71 17.28 -1.75 -11.68
C LYS A 71 16.05 -2.54 -11.22
N LEU A 72 15.68 -3.55 -12.03
CA LEU A 72 14.52 -4.42 -11.80
C LEU A 72 14.61 -5.29 -10.53
N LYS A 73 15.80 -5.55 -9.99
CA LYS A 73 15.98 -6.32 -8.74
C LYS A 73 16.14 -5.45 -7.50
N SER A 74 15.77 -4.16 -7.59
CA SER A 74 15.84 -3.25 -6.45
C SER A 74 14.63 -3.42 -5.52
N TYR A 75 14.83 -3.16 -4.23
CA TYR A 75 13.74 -3.13 -3.24
C TYR A 75 12.68 -2.07 -3.60
N TYR A 76 13.11 -0.98 -4.24
CA TYR A 76 12.22 0.09 -4.70
C TYR A 76 11.30 -0.38 -5.83
N PHE A 77 11.82 -1.17 -6.78
CA PHE A 77 10.99 -1.78 -7.84
C PHE A 77 9.94 -2.73 -7.26
N ILE A 78 10.34 -3.61 -6.35
CA ILE A 78 9.41 -4.54 -5.66
C ILE A 78 8.32 -3.74 -4.92
N SER A 79 8.70 -2.69 -4.20
CA SER A 79 7.76 -1.82 -3.51
C SER A 79 6.75 -1.15 -4.46
N ILE A 80 7.20 -0.69 -5.64
CA ILE A 80 6.32 -0.11 -6.66
C ILE A 80 5.32 -1.13 -7.17
N ILE A 81 5.73 -2.37 -7.44
CA ILE A 81 4.81 -3.44 -7.87
C ILE A 81 3.74 -3.68 -6.81
N ILE A 82 4.14 -3.82 -5.54
CA ILE A 82 3.22 -4.04 -4.42
C ILE A 82 2.23 -2.87 -4.30
N LEU A 83 2.70 -1.63 -4.34
CA LEU A 83 1.84 -0.46 -4.26
C LEU A 83 0.93 -0.31 -5.50
N THR A 84 1.37 -0.77 -6.68
CA THR A 84 0.52 -0.83 -7.87
C THR A 84 -0.64 -1.82 -7.66
N LEU A 85 -0.36 -2.98 -7.06
CA LEU A 85 -1.41 -3.96 -6.70
C LEU A 85 -2.40 -3.38 -5.70
N VAL A 86 -1.95 -2.59 -4.73
CA VAL A 86 -2.84 -1.86 -3.79
C VAL A 86 -3.77 -0.92 -4.54
N LEU A 87 -3.24 -0.11 -5.46
CA LEU A 87 -4.05 0.81 -6.26
C LEU A 87 -5.08 0.08 -7.11
N ILE A 88 -4.71 -1.03 -7.75
CA ILE A 88 -5.64 -1.87 -8.51
C ILE A 88 -6.74 -2.42 -7.60
N LEU A 89 -6.37 -2.94 -6.42
CA LEU A 89 -7.33 -3.48 -5.44
C LEU A 89 -8.33 -2.41 -4.97
N LEU A 90 -7.86 -1.19 -4.71
CA LEU A 90 -8.71 -0.06 -4.35
C LEU A 90 -9.67 0.36 -5.47
N ILE A 91 -9.19 0.38 -6.72
CA ILE A 91 -10.04 0.69 -7.89
C ILE A 91 -11.11 -0.40 -8.06
N LEU A 92 -10.75 -1.67 -7.90
CA LEU A 92 -11.73 -2.75 -7.99
C LEU A 92 -12.77 -2.64 -6.88
N ALA A 93 -12.35 -2.40 -5.64
CA ALA A 93 -13.28 -2.22 -4.52
C ALA A 93 -14.28 -1.08 -4.79
N SER A 94 -13.80 0.07 -5.29
CA SER A 94 -14.67 1.21 -5.60
C SER A 94 -15.61 0.96 -6.77
N VAL A 95 -15.16 0.28 -7.83
CA VAL A 95 -16.00 -0.03 -9.01
C VAL A 95 -17.09 -1.04 -8.67
N TYR A 96 -16.77 -2.06 -7.87
CA TYR A 96 -17.72 -3.11 -7.52
C TYR A 96 -18.60 -2.75 -6.32
N ASN A 97 -18.47 -1.54 -5.75
CA ASN A 97 -19.10 -1.15 -4.48
C ASN A 97 -18.94 -2.24 -3.41
N ILE A 98 -17.76 -2.86 -3.40
CA ILE A 98 -17.35 -3.78 -2.35
C ILE A 98 -16.87 -2.90 -1.21
#